data_AF-A0AA43ULU0-F1
#
_entry.id   AF-A0AA43ULU0-F1
#
_cell.length_a   1.000
_cell.length_b   1.000
_cell.length_c   1.000
_cell.angle_alpha   90.00
_cell.angle_beta   90.00
_cell.angle_gamma   90.00
#
_symmetry.space_group_name_H-M   'P 1'
#
loop_
_entity.id
_entity.type
_entity.pdbx_description
1 polymer ?
#
loop_
_entity_poly.entity_id
_entity_poly.type
_entity_poly.pdbx_seq_one_letter_code
_entity_poly.pdbx_strand_id
1 'polypeptide(L)'
;MTIYIEEAMNIEDIDNIKKDNQRCRTGRRLEDRSVRMRLSALRFAITERMARLHVRISKDGISKSGDAVLLYEGREPTKSELSTRIYSEGGADPIVVDESNSFSSRSDGKRRNLTIVCTRVRDRKRYADIQKLMSNKKRIRQKYSNTYEPELSGIVEAISEQDIVIVERHSRIDLDSMSDTASKRHLYMRLLTASLTDAIMVDPGRQVDIIIDTPPIQSRVEMIELARSLQRDGRKVRWFEIRRSASDRYLTVHDFETGVVSDMVEGIPKGTVIFNEYIRKRFRGTIRE
;
A
#
# COMPACT_ATOMS: atom_id res chain seq x y z
N MET A 1 1.92 -14.92 -17.14
CA MET A 1 1.95 -13.51 -17.60
C MET A 1 1.77 -13.49 -19.12
N THR A 2 0.59 -13.90 -19.61
CA THR A 2 0.37 -14.14 -21.05
C THR A 2 -1.03 -13.73 -21.51
N ILE A 3 -1.88 -13.15 -20.65
CA ILE A 3 -3.30 -12.92 -20.98
C ILE A 3 -3.65 -11.43 -21.18
N TYR A 4 -2.78 -10.47 -20.84
CA TYR A 4 -3.08 -9.03 -20.98
C TYR A 4 -2.48 -8.35 -22.22
N ILE A 5 -2.03 -9.09 -23.24
CA ILE A 5 -1.51 -8.48 -24.48
C ILE A 5 -2.61 -8.41 -25.56
N GLU A 6 -3.71 -9.14 -25.43
CA GLU A 6 -4.68 -9.31 -26.53
C GLU A 6 -5.74 -8.19 -26.65
N GLU A 7 -5.95 -7.35 -25.63
CA GLU A 7 -6.98 -6.29 -25.68
C GLU A 7 -6.48 -4.90 -26.13
N ALA A 8 -5.18 -4.75 -26.41
CA ALA A 8 -4.59 -3.42 -26.69
C ALA A 8 -3.69 -3.33 -27.94
N MET A 9 -3.58 -4.41 -28.71
CA MET A 9 -2.83 -4.46 -29.96
C MET A 9 -3.77 -4.84 -31.11
N ASN A 10 -3.60 -4.22 -32.29
CA ASN A 10 -4.34 -4.65 -33.47
C ASN A 10 -4.00 -6.12 -33.75
N ILE A 11 -4.98 -6.93 -34.15
CA ILE A 11 -4.82 -8.39 -34.29
C ILE A 11 -3.66 -8.75 -35.23
N GLU A 12 -3.40 -7.92 -36.25
CA GLU A 12 -2.26 -8.05 -37.15
C GLU A 12 -0.89 -7.91 -36.46
N ASP A 13 -0.76 -7.03 -35.46
CA ASP A 13 0.50 -6.83 -34.74
C ASP A 13 0.81 -8.00 -33.80
N ILE A 14 -0.22 -8.61 -33.22
CA ILE A 14 -0.10 -9.80 -32.38
C ILE A 14 0.33 -11.01 -33.22
N ASP A 15 -0.26 -11.19 -34.40
CA ASP A 15 0.06 -12.29 -35.31
C ASP A 15 1.48 -12.17 -35.88
N ASN A 16 1.95 -10.95 -36.16
CA ASN A 16 3.33 -10.72 -36.58
C ASN A 16 4.33 -11.06 -35.46
N ILE A 17 4.04 -10.71 -34.21
CA ILE A 17 4.88 -11.05 -33.05
C ILE A 17 4.87 -12.56 -32.74
N LYS A 18 3.73 -13.23 -32.89
CA LYS A 18 3.62 -14.69 -32.73
C LYS A 18 4.42 -15.42 -33.81
N LYS A 19 4.37 -14.98 -35.07
CA LYS A 19 5.16 -15.53 -36.18
C LYS A 19 6.68 -15.31 -36.00
N ASP A 20 7.10 -14.13 -35.57
CA ASP A 20 8.53 -13.82 -35.33
C ASP A 20 9.11 -14.63 -34.15
N ASN A 21 8.33 -14.87 -33.09
CA ASN A 21 8.74 -15.73 -31.97
C ASN A 21 8.78 -17.22 -32.33
N GLN A 22 7.91 -17.69 -33.22
CA GLN A 22 7.93 -19.07 -33.72
C GLN A 22 9.18 -19.34 -34.58
N ARG A 23 9.61 -18.35 -35.38
CA ARG A 23 10.88 -18.40 -36.13
C ARG A 23 12.12 -18.42 -35.23
N CYS A 24 12.08 -17.76 -34.06
CA CYS A 24 13.21 -17.78 -33.12
C CYS A 24 13.38 -19.11 -32.34
N ARG A 25 12.34 -19.95 -32.26
CA ARG A 25 12.40 -21.26 -31.57
C ARG A 25 13.04 -22.37 -32.40
N THR A 26 13.14 -22.21 -33.71
CA THR A 26 13.85 -23.15 -34.60
C THR A 26 15.31 -22.71 -34.78
N GLY A 27 16.09 -22.90 -33.70
CA GLY A 27 17.54 -23.03 -33.74
C GLY A 27 18.32 -22.02 -34.59
N ARG A 28 18.57 -20.83 -34.05
CA ARG A 28 19.80 -20.06 -34.29
C ARG A 28 19.95 -18.96 -33.25
N ARG A 29 21.03 -19.01 -32.46
CA ARG A 29 21.57 -17.84 -31.75
C ARG A 29 21.90 -16.79 -32.81
N LEU A 30 21.09 -15.76 -32.92
CA LEU A 30 21.46 -14.52 -33.58
C LEU A 30 21.28 -13.39 -32.58
N GLU A 31 22.40 -12.77 -32.23
CA GLU A 31 22.48 -11.48 -31.53
C GLU A 31 21.89 -10.40 -32.41
N ASP A 32 20.57 -10.39 -32.57
CA ASP A 32 19.94 -9.50 -33.51
C ASP A 32 19.62 -8.16 -32.82
N ARG A 33 20.52 -7.18 -33.00
CA ARG A 33 20.34 -5.77 -32.61
C ARG A 33 18.96 -5.24 -33.00
N SER A 34 18.37 -5.75 -34.07
CA SER A 34 17.02 -5.44 -34.54
C SER A 34 15.93 -5.80 -33.51
N VAL A 35 16.00 -6.98 -32.89
CA VAL A 35 14.99 -7.43 -31.91
C VAL A 35 15.10 -6.65 -30.60
N ARG A 36 16.33 -6.35 -30.14
CA ARG A 36 16.55 -5.47 -28.99
C ARG A 36 16.04 -4.06 -29.24
N MET A 37 16.26 -3.49 -30.43
CA MET A 37 15.73 -2.17 -30.78
C MET A 37 14.20 -2.16 -30.81
N ARG A 38 13.55 -3.21 -31.35
CA ARG A 38 12.08 -3.33 -31.35
C ARG A 38 11.50 -3.44 -29.95
N LEU A 39 12.12 -4.22 -29.05
CA LEU A 39 11.70 -4.31 -27.64
C LEU A 39 11.92 -3.00 -26.87
N SER A 40 13.02 -2.28 -27.14
CA SER A 40 13.28 -0.97 -26.57
C SER A 40 12.28 0.09 -27.08
N ALA A 41 11.95 0.06 -28.37
CA ALA A 41 10.93 0.93 -28.95
C ALA A 41 9.53 0.64 -28.38
N LEU A 42 9.21 -0.63 -28.14
CA LEU A 42 7.94 -1.03 -27.50
C LEU A 42 7.89 -0.54 -26.04
N ARG A 43 8.98 -0.69 -25.27
CA ARG A 43 9.07 -0.12 -23.92
C ARG A 43 8.92 1.40 -23.92
N PHE A 44 9.56 2.09 -24.86
CA PHE A 44 9.45 3.54 -25.00
C PHE A 44 8.02 3.96 -25.34
N ALA A 45 7.36 3.28 -26.27
CA ALA A 45 5.96 3.56 -26.65
C ALA A 45 4.98 3.31 -25.49
N ILE A 46 5.21 2.27 -24.66
CA ILE A 46 4.40 2.02 -23.45
C ILE A 46 4.60 3.17 -22.44
N THR A 47 5.83 3.59 -22.19
CA THR A 47 6.15 4.69 -21.28
C THR A 47 5.55 6.02 -21.77
N GLU A 48 5.65 6.31 -23.06
CA GLU A 48 5.12 7.55 -23.64
C GLU A 48 3.57 7.55 -23.63
N ARG A 49 2.94 6.39 -23.82
CA ARG A 49 1.48 6.25 -23.76
C ARG A 49 0.96 6.32 -22.32
N MET A 50 1.70 5.80 -21.34
CA MET A 50 1.43 6.01 -19.90
C MET A 50 1.55 7.49 -19.52
N ALA A 51 2.55 8.21 -20.04
CA ALA A 51 2.71 9.64 -19.82
C ALA A 51 1.56 10.46 -20.47
N ARG A 52 1.10 10.08 -21.66
CA ARG A 52 -0.08 10.71 -22.30
C ARG A 52 -1.39 10.41 -21.56
N LEU A 53 -1.52 9.23 -20.95
CA LEU A 53 -2.65 8.90 -20.08
C LEU A 53 -2.67 9.79 -18.82
N HIS A 54 -1.49 10.02 -18.21
CA HIS A 54 -1.32 10.95 -17.08
C HIS A 54 -1.74 12.39 -17.43
N VAL A 55 -1.49 12.84 -18.66
CA VAL A 55 -1.89 14.19 -19.14
C VAL A 55 -3.40 14.28 -19.39
N ARG A 56 -4.06 13.22 -19.86
CA ARG A 56 -5.52 13.21 -20.06
C ARG A 56 -6.28 13.17 -18.73
N ILE A 57 -5.84 12.36 -17.77
CA ILE A 57 -6.46 12.27 -16.43
C ILE A 57 -6.35 13.61 -15.66
N SER A 58 -5.33 14.41 -15.95
CA SER A 58 -5.15 15.73 -15.35
C SER A 58 -6.12 16.81 -15.87
N LYS A 59 -6.80 16.57 -17.01
CA LYS A 59 -7.71 17.54 -17.64
C LYS A 59 -9.18 17.37 -17.24
N ASP A 60 -9.59 16.19 -16.79
CA ASP A 60 -10.97 15.93 -16.39
C ASP A 60 -11.14 16.10 -14.87
N GLY A 61 -11.38 17.34 -14.45
CA GLY A 61 -12.07 17.68 -13.19
C GLY A 61 -11.38 17.28 -11.88
N ILE A 62 -10.26 17.93 -11.53
CA ILE A 62 -9.60 17.75 -10.22
C ILE A 62 -10.07 18.84 -9.25
N SER A 63 -10.82 18.46 -8.22
CA SER A 63 -11.09 19.31 -7.06
C SER A 63 -9.81 19.58 -6.26
N LYS A 64 -9.67 20.83 -5.82
CA LYS A 64 -8.50 21.37 -5.10
C LYS A 64 -8.45 20.85 -3.65
N SER A 65 -7.94 19.65 -3.43
CA SER A 65 -7.30 19.27 -2.16
C SER A 65 -6.36 18.08 -2.39
N GLY A 66 -5.07 18.38 -2.53
CA GLY A 66 -4.03 17.41 -2.89
C GLY A 66 -4.03 16.16 -1.99
N ASP A 67 -4.02 15.00 -2.64
CA ASP A 67 -3.82 13.64 -2.10
C ASP A 67 -5.02 12.90 -1.50
N ALA A 68 -6.21 13.50 -1.44
CA ALA A 68 -7.42 12.75 -1.07
C ALA A 68 -7.80 11.75 -2.20
N VAL A 69 -7.92 10.47 -1.84
CA VAL A 69 -8.50 9.40 -2.67
C VAL A 69 -9.65 8.79 -1.88
N LEU A 70 -10.82 8.71 -2.50
CA LEU A 70 -11.98 8.00 -1.99
C LEU A 70 -12.66 7.30 -3.16
N LEU A 71 -12.61 5.97 -3.16
CA LEU A 71 -13.23 5.14 -4.19
C LEU A 71 -14.13 4.09 -3.55
N TYR A 72 -15.27 3.85 -4.20
CA TYR A 72 -16.16 2.73 -3.93
C TYR A 72 -16.07 1.76 -5.11
N GLU A 73 -15.67 0.51 -4.84
CA GLU A 73 -15.51 -0.54 -5.86
C GLU A 73 -14.67 -0.04 -7.08
N GLY A 74 -13.60 0.71 -6.80
CA GLY A 74 -12.65 1.23 -7.80
C GLY A 74 -13.13 2.45 -8.61
N ARG A 75 -14.33 2.97 -8.35
CA ARG A 75 -14.87 4.18 -8.99
C ARG A 75 -15.18 5.27 -7.97
N GLU A 76 -15.48 6.46 -8.47
CA GLU A 76 -15.97 7.55 -7.61
C GLU A 76 -17.34 7.15 -7.01
N PRO A 77 -17.53 7.36 -5.70
CA PRO A 77 -18.77 6.97 -5.03
C PRO A 77 -19.93 7.88 -5.43
N THR A 78 -21.12 7.31 -5.52
CA THR A 78 -22.37 8.06 -5.69
C THR A 78 -22.78 8.73 -4.38
N LYS A 79 -23.67 9.72 -4.46
CA LYS A 79 -24.24 10.38 -3.27
C LYS A 79 -24.94 9.39 -2.33
N SER A 80 -25.59 8.36 -2.87
CA SER A 80 -26.30 7.34 -2.09
C SER A 80 -25.33 6.42 -1.35
N GLU A 81 -24.21 6.05 -1.97
CA GLU A 81 -23.17 5.23 -1.30
C GLU A 81 -22.48 6.02 -0.19
N LEU A 82 -22.23 7.31 -0.40
CA LEU A 82 -21.71 8.20 0.63
C LEU A 82 -22.67 8.33 1.82
N SER A 83 -23.97 8.53 1.56
CA SER A 83 -24.96 8.72 2.63
C SER A 83 -25.26 7.44 3.41
N THR A 84 -25.12 6.27 2.78
CA THR A 84 -25.37 4.96 3.41
C THR A 84 -24.13 4.33 4.04
N ARG A 85 -22.96 4.93 3.86
CA ARG A 85 -21.67 4.40 4.31
C ARG A 85 -21.64 4.00 5.79
N ILE A 86 -22.17 4.84 6.67
CA ILE A 86 -22.18 4.60 8.13
C ILE A 86 -22.93 3.31 8.47
N TYR A 87 -23.99 2.98 7.73
CA TYR A 87 -24.79 1.78 7.97
C TYR A 87 -24.14 0.50 7.43
N SER A 88 -23.16 0.63 6.53
CA SER A 88 -22.43 -0.51 5.94
C SER A 88 -21.09 -0.79 6.63
N GLU A 89 -20.73 -0.03 7.67
CA GLU A 89 -19.40 -0.05 8.30
C GLU A 89 -19.01 -1.44 8.85
N GLY A 90 -19.97 -2.31 9.19
CA GLY A 90 -19.73 -3.69 9.65
C GLY A 90 -19.70 -4.77 8.57
N GLY A 91 -19.97 -4.43 7.30
CA GLY A 91 -20.06 -5.41 6.20
C GLY A 91 -18.73 -5.84 5.57
N ALA A 92 -17.60 -5.22 5.97
CA ALA A 92 -16.28 -5.51 5.44
C ALA A 92 -15.21 -5.31 6.53
N ASP A 93 -14.13 -6.09 6.45
CA ASP A 93 -13.00 -5.95 7.36
C ASP A 93 -12.18 -4.71 6.96
N PRO A 94 -11.80 -3.80 7.88
CA PRO A 94 -10.79 -2.80 7.53
C PRO A 94 -9.43 -3.47 7.34
N ILE A 95 -8.76 -3.10 6.26
CA ILE A 95 -7.30 -3.19 6.13
C ILE A 95 -6.79 -1.77 6.34
N VAL A 96 -6.15 -1.56 7.48
CA VAL A 96 -5.54 -0.28 7.86
C VAL A 96 -4.09 -0.32 7.42
N VAL A 97 -3.61 0.74 6.77
CA VAL A 97 -2.27 0.81 6.20
C VAL A 97 -1.59 2.09 6.66
N ASP A 98 -0.35 1.95 7.08
CA ASP A 98 0.54 3.04 7.42
C ASP A 98 1.98 2.62 7.10
N GLU A 99 2.87 3.58 7.08
CA GLU A 99 4.28 3.36 6.84
C GLU A 99 5.18 3.96 7.91
N SER A 100 6.28 3.28 8.17
CA SER A 100 7.38 3.87 8.91
C SER A 100 8.40 4.45 7.94
N ASN A 101 8.93 5.63 8.28
CA ASN A 101 9.95 6.38 7.54
C ASN A 101 9.41 7.16 6.32
N SER A 102 9.81 8.43 6.20
CA SER A 102 9.18 9.41 5.29
C SER A 102 10.07 9.85 4.12
N PHE A 103 11.04 9.01 3.70
CA PHE A 103 12.09 9.39 2.74
C PHE A 103 12.81 10.71 3.07
N SER A 104 12.78 11.13 4.33
CA SER A 104 13.32 12.40 4.79
C SER A 104 14.70 12.22 5.40
N SER A 105 15.63 13.08 4.99
CA SER A 105 17.00 13.14 5.52
C SER A 105 17.08 13.70 6.95
N ARG A 106 15.95 14.14 7.52
CA ARG A 106 15.84 14.62 8.91
C ARG A 106 15.48 13.51 9.91
N SER A 107 15.40 12.26 9.47
CA SER A 107 15.23 11.13 10.39
C SER A 107 16.46 11.01 11.30
N ASP A 108 16.27 10.49 12.51
CA ASP A 108 17.31 10.32 13.53
C ASP A 108 18.37 9.25 13.20
N GLY A 109 18.40 8.78 11.94
CA GLY A 109 19.31 7.77 11.41
C GLY A 109 19.07 6.34 11.95
N LYS A 110 18.13 6.17 12.88
CA LYS A 110 17.85 4.86 13.50
C LYS A 110 17.05 3.94 12.61
N ARG A 111 16.13 4.51 11.80
CA ARG A 111 15.29 3.76 10.88
C ARG A 111 15.81 3.88 9.45
N ARG A 112 16.31 2.77 8.90
CA ARG A 112 16.94 2.71 7.57
C ARG A 112 16.03 2.07 6.52
N ASN A 113 14.94 1.45 6.93
CA ASN A 113 13.97 0.82 6.05
C ASN A 113 12.74 1.71 5.88
N LEU A 114 12.13 1.62 4.69
CA LEU A 114 10.72 1.91 4.50
C LEU A 114 9.98 0.64 4.85
N THR A 115 9.08 0.70 5.82
CA THR A 115 8.26 -0.45 6.23
C THR A 115 6.80 -0.08 6.03
N ILE A 116 6.12 -0.79 5.13
CA ILE A 116 4.67 -0.72 4.96
C ILE A 116 4.04 -1.78 5.85
N VAL A 117 3.13 -1.36 6.73
CA VAL A 117 2.37 -2.25 7.60
C VAL A 117 0.91 -2.20 7.19
N CYS A 118 0.31 -3.37 7.01
CA CYS A 118 -1.09 -3.56 6.71
C CYS A 118 -1.72 -4.42 7.80
N THR A 119 -2.62 -3.87 8.60
CA THR A 119 -3.38 -4.64 9.57
C THR A 119 -4.80 -4.89 9.08
N ARG A 120 -5.13 -6.15 8.82
CA ARG A 120 -6.51 -6.59 8.63
C ARG A 120 -7.17 -6.83 9.97
N VAL A 121 -8.33 -6.22 10.21
CA VAL A 121 -9.05 -6.30 11.48
C VAL A 121 -10.40 -6.97 11.29
N ARG A 122 -10.75 -7.94 12.15
CA ARG A 122 -12.04 -8.62 12.09
C ARG A 122 -13.13 -7.91 12.90
N ASP A 123 -12.77 -7.37 14.07
CA ASP A 123 -13.66 -6.57 14.90
C ASP A 123 -13.28 -5.09 14.84
N ARG A 124 -13.88 -4.39 13.88
CA ARG A 124 -13.67 -2.96 13.64
C ARG A 124 -13.98 -2.12 14.89
N LYS A 125 -15.01 -2.47 15.65
CA LYS A 125 -15.46 -1.67 16.80
C LYS A 125 -14.48 -1.80 17.96
N ARG A 126 -14.12 -3.04 18.34
CA ARG A 126 -13.17 -3.26 19.43
C ARG A 126 -11.80 -2.68 19.12
N TYR A 127 -11.34 -2.79 17.88
CA TYR A 127 -10.07 -2.20 17.47
C TYR A 127 -10.10 -0.66 17.56
N ALA A 128 -11.18 -0.02 17.10
CA ALA A 128 -11.37 1.43 17.29
C ALA A 128 -11.41 1.87 18.76
N ASP A 129 -11.98 1.04 19.64
CA ASP A 129 -12.13 1.35 21.06
C ASP A 129 -10.78 1.40 21.80
N ILE A 130 -9.71 0.82 21.26
CA ILE A 130 -8.35 0.92 21.81
C ILE A 130 -7.88 2.37 21.90
N GLN A 131 -8.34 3.25 21.01
CA GLN A 131 -8.01 4.68 21.07
C GLN A 131 -8.38 5.30 22.43
N LYS A 132 -9.36 4.75 23.15
CA LYS A 132 -9.76 5.22 24.49
C LYS A 132 -8.67 5.02 25.55
N LEU A 133 -7.72 4.11 25.33
CA LEU A 133 -6.58 3.87 26.23
C LEU A 133 -5.50 4.95 26.10
N MET A 134 -5.53 5.75 25.03
CA MET A 134 -4.50 6.73 24.75
C MET A 134 -4.75 8.02 25.53
N SER A 135 -3.72 8.54 26.20
CA SER A 135 -3.86 9.76 26.99
C SER A 135 -4.21 10.97 26.12
N ASN A 136 -5.37 11.58 26.37
CA ASN A 136 -5.79 12.83 25.71
C ASN A 136 -5.10 14.04 26.37
N LYS A 137 -3.78 14.16 26.21
CA LYS A 137 -3.05 15.35 26.65
C LYS A 137 -3.28 16.49 25.67
N LYS A 138 -3.86 17.61 26.15
CA LYS A 138 -4.08 18.81 25.33
C LYS A 138 -2.77 19.19 24.62
N ARG A 139 -2.85 19.37 23.29
CA ARG A 139 -1.75 19.80 22.40
C ARG A 139 -0.62 18.78 22.14
N ILE A 140 -0.70 17.55 22.64
CA ILE A 140 0.26 16.48 22.30
C ILE A 140 -0.38 15.55 21.29
N ARG A 141 0.30 15.32 20.16
CA ARG A 141 -0.15 14.33 19.17
C ARG A 141 0.04 12.92 19.76
N GLN A 142 -1.05 12.15 19.77
CA GLN A 142 -1.04 10.72 20.10
C GLN A 142 -0.34 9.96 19.00
N LYS A 143 0.93 9.63 19.24
CA LYS A 143 1.80 8.88 18.32
C LYS A 143 2.68 7.97 19.12
N TYR A 144 3.04 6.83 18.53
CA TYR A 144 4.01 5.88 19.06
C TYR A 144 5.27 6.57 19.58
N SER A 145 5.84 7.47 18.77
CA SER A 145 7.10 8.17 19.08
C SER A 145 7.04 9.05 20.34
N ASN A 146 5.84 9.40 20.81
CA ASN A 146 5.62 10.29 21.95
C ASN A 146 5.12 9.55 23.20
N THR A 147 4.96 8.23 23.13
CA THR A 147 4.38 7.42 24.21
C THR A 147 5.48 6.70 25.00
N TYR A 148 5.47 6.89 26.31
CA TYR A 148 6.42 6.29 27.25
C TYR A 148 5.85 5.00 27.86
N GLU A 149 6.72 4.19 28.48
CA GLU A 149 6.26 3.11 29.36
C GLU A 149 5.60 3.69 30.62
N PRO A 150 4.57 3.04 31.19
CA PRO A 150 3.94 1.77 30.80
C PRO A 150 2.78 1.88 29.80
N GLU A 151 2.40 3.11 29.40
CA GLU A 151 1.26 3.37 28.51
C GLU A 151 1.42 2.66 27.16
N LEU A 152 2.64 2.66 26.61
CA LEU A 152 2.93 1.98 25.34
C LEU A 152 2.63 0.48 25.41
N SER A 153 3.14 -0.22 26.43
CA SER A 153 2.91 -1.66 26.59
C SER A 153 1.41 -1.98 26.69
N GLY A 154 0.65 -1.23 27.49
CA GLY A 154 -0.79 -1.46 27.63
C GLY A 154 -1.59 -1.26 26.35
N ILE A 155 -1.21 -0.28 25.50
CA ILE A 155 -1.84 -0.09 24.19
C ILE A 155 -1.53 -1.26 23.26
N VAL A 156 -0.26 -1.69 23.20
CA VAL A 156 0.17 -2.77 22.29
C VAL A 156 -0.38 -4.12 22.72
N GLU A 157 -0.47 -4.37 24.03
CA GLU A 157 -1.16 -5.53 24.59
C GLU A 157 -2.63 -5.55 24.15
N ALA A 158 -3.37 -4.45 24.36
CA ALA A 158 -4.76 -4.34 23.94
C ALA A 158 -4.96 -4.54 22.42
N ILE A 159 -4.02 -4.08 21.60
CA ILE A 159 -4.00 -4.38 20.16
C ILE A 159 -3.82 -5.87 19.93
N SER A 160 -2.87 -6.51 20.59
CA SER A 160 -2.56 -7.93 20.39
C SER A 160 -3.68 -8.90 20.80
N GLU A 161 -4.59 -8.47 21.66
CA GLU A 161 -5.78 -9.22 22.07
C GLU A 161 -6.90 -9.21 21.01
N GLN A 162 -6.79 -8.37 19.97
CA GLN A 162 -7.77 -8.31 18.91
C GLN A 162 -7.59 -9.45 17.90
N ASP A 163 -8.66 -9.77 17.17
CA ASP A 163 -8.59 -10.66 16.01
C ASP A 163 -8.11 -9.85 14.79
N ILE A 164 -6.79 -9.83 14.63
CA ILE A 164 -6.07 -9.03 13.65
C ILE A 164 -4.94 -9.82 12.99
N VAL A 165 -4.65 -9.48 11.74
CA VAL A 165 -3.52 -10.02 10.97
C VAL A 165 -2.68 -8.85 10.46
N ILE A 166 -1.42 -8.76 10.89
CA ILE A 166 -0.43 -7.83 10.31
C ILE A 166 0.22 -8.53 9.15
N VAL A 167 0.32 -7.80 8.05
CA VAL A 167 1.21 -8.06 6.93
C VAL A 167 2.15 -6.88 6.84
N GLU A 168 3.44 -7.13 6.76
CA GLU A 168 4.45 -6.07 6.62
C GLU A 168 5.40 -6.38 5.49
N ARG A 169 5.87 -5.33 4.81
CA ARG A 169 7.01 -5.43 3.90
C ARG A 169 7.92 -4.25 4.12
N HIS A 170 9.22 -4.52 4.07
CA HIS A 170 10.23 -3.50 4.23
C HIS A 170 11.28 -3.58 3.14
N SER A 171 11.91 -2.44 2.87
CA SER A 171 13.08 -2.34 2.00
C SER A 171 13.99 -1.30 2.60
N ARG A 172 15.29 -1.58 2.61
CA ARG A 172 16.29 -0.57 2.97
C ARG A 172 16.19 0.62 2.01
N ILE A 173 16.19 1.82 2.57
CA ILE A 173 16.30 3.07 1.84
C ILE A 173 17.73 3.56 2.01
N ASP A 174 18.42 3.76 0.90
CA ASP A 174 19.62 4.57 0.87
C ASP A 174 19.23 5.98 0.39
N LEU A 175 19.06 6.89 1.34
CA LEU A 175 18.61 8.27 1.10
C LEU A 175 19.61 9.07 0.25
N ASP A 176 20.89 8.72 0.29
CA ASP A 176 21.94 9.38 -0.48
C ASP A 176 21.86 8.95 -1.95
N SER A 177 21.53 7.68 -2.20
CA SER A 177 21.35 7.14 -3.55
C SER A 177 19.99 7.46 -4.18
N MET A 178 18.95 7.66 -3.38
CA MET A 178 17.56 7.83 -3.83
C MET A 178 17.14 9.29 -3.76
N SER A 179 17.75 10.11 -4.62
CA SER A 179 17.53 11.57 -4.62
C SER A 179 16.24 11.98 -5.33
N ASP A 180 15.80 11.22 -6.34
CA ASP A 180 14.67 11.61 -7.19
C ASP A 180 13.30 11.10 -6.68
N THR A 181 12.28 11.93 -6.88
CA THR A 181 10.90 11.66 -6.45
C THR A 181 10.29 10.44 -7.16
N ALA A 182 10.66 10.17 -8.42
CA ALA A 182 10.07 9.07 -9.17
C ALA A 182 10.51 7.71 -8.62
N SER A 183 11.80 7.55 -8.28
CA SER A 183 12.34 6.34 -7.64
C SER A 183 11.74 6.10 -6.26
N LYS A 184 11.60 7.16 -5.44
CA LYS A 184 10.92 7.07 -4.14
C LYS A 184 9.49 6.58 -4.29
N ARG A 185 8.76 7.15 -5.26
CA ARG A 185 7.37 6.78 -5.53
C ARG A 185 7.27 5.35 -6.03
N HIS A 186 8.15 4.94 -6.93
CA HIS A 186 8.21 3.58 -7.44
C HIS A 186 8.44 2.56 -6.32
N LEU A 187 9.42 2.82 -5.44
CA LEU A 187 9.69 1.96 -4.29
C LEU A 187 8.47 1.88 -3.36
N TYR A 188 7.88 3.02 -3.00
CA TYR A 188 6.71 3.09 -2.15
C TYR A 188 5.54 2.29 -2.73
N MET A 189 5.16 2.56 -3.99
CA MET A 189 4.03 1.88 -4.64
C MET A 189 4.30 0.39 -4.81
N ARG A 190 5.55 -0.03 -5.06
CA ARG A 190 5.93 -1.45 -5.15
C ARG A 190 5.69 -2.17 -3.82
N LEU A 191 6.17 -1.61 -2.70
CA LEU A 191 5.97 -2.20 -1.38
C LEU A 191 4.50 -2.20 -0.99
N LEU A 192 3.82 -1.07 -1.16
CA LEU A 192 2.40 -0.92 -0.85
C LEU A 192 1.53 -1.93 -1.60
N THR A 193 1.74 -2.06 -2.91
CA THR A 193 0.97 -3.00 -3.75
C THR A 193 1.15 -4.44 -3.27
N ALA A 194 2.38 -4.83 -2.97
CA ALA A 194 2.70 -6.17 -2.50
C ALA A 194 2.09 -6.44 -1.11
N SER A 195 2.24 -5.52 -0.15
CA SER A 195 1.68 -5.65 1.20
C SER A 195 0.16 -5.70 1.19
N LEU A 196 -0.50 -4.84 0.41
CA LEU A 196 -1.95 -4.84 0.27
C LEU A 196 -2.46 -6.13 -0.37
N THR A 197 -1.78 -6.62 -1.41
CA THR A 197 -2.15 -7.88 -2.06
C THR A 197 -2.12 -9.02 -1.04
N ASP A 198 -1.03 -9.13 -0.28
CA ASP A 198 -0.89 -10.15 0.75
C ASP A 198 -1.95 -10.02 1.85
N ALA A 199 -2.24 -8.80 2.32
CA ALA A 199 -3.27 -8.54 3.34
C ALA A 199 -4.69 -8.90 2.87
N ILE A 200 -5.01 -8.66 1.60
CA ILE A 200 -6.28 -9.09 0.99
C ILE A 200 -6.34 -10.62 0.91
N MET A 201 -5.22 -11.26 0.53
CA MET A 201 -5.12 -12.70 0.35
C MET A 201 -5.19 -13.52 1.65
N VAL A 202 -5.08 -12.88 2.82
CA VAL A 202 -5.34 -13.53 4.12
C VAL A 202 -6.73 -14.17 4.17
N ASP A 203 -7.72 -13.52 3.56
CA ASP A 203 -9.08 -14.05 3.43
C ASP A 203 -9.74 -13.43 2.19
N PRO A 204 -9.55 -14.04 1.00
CA PRO A 204 -9.97 -13.49 -0.28
C PRO A 204 -11.49 -13.57 -0.48
N GLY A 205 -12.19 -14.40 0.30
CA GLY A 205 -13.64 -14.57 0.21
C GLY A 205 -14.41 -13.41 0.83
N ARG A 206 -13.77 -12.66 1.73
CA ARG A 206 -14.39 -11.63 2.53
C ARG A 206 -14.07 -10.22 2.02
N GLN A 207 -15.10 -9.38 2.01
CA GLN A 207 -15.00 -8.00 1.54
C GLN A 207 -14.14 -7.17 2.51
N VAL A 208 -13.39 -6.20 1.96
CA VAL A 208 -12.49 -5.34 2.74
C VAL A 208 -12.69 -3.87 2.42
N ASP A 209 -12.46 -3.02 3.42
CA ASP A 209 -12.28 -1.57 3.22
C ASP A 209 -10.81 -1.23 3.47
N ILE A 210 -10.15 -0.62 2.51
CA ILE A 210 -8.75 -0.21 2.62
C ILE A 210 -8.70 1.25 3.09
N ILE A 211 -7.97 1.49 4.17
CA ILE A 211 -7.75 2.81 4.77
C ILE A 211 -6.25 3.02 4.87
N ILE A 212 -5.70 3.96 4.13
CA ILE A 212 -4.27 4.27 4.08
C ILE A 212 -4.05 5.63 4.77
N ASP A 213 -3.04 5.75 5.64
CA ASP A 213 -2.59 7.07 6.09
C ASP A 213 -2.05 7.86 4.89
N THR A 214 -1.90 9.17 5.07
CA THR A 214 -1.39 10.07 4.05
C THR A 214 0.04 9.67 3.70
N PRO A 215 0.29 9.21 2.44
CA PRO A 215 1.61 8.73 2.05
C PRO A 215 2.70 9.80 2.21
N PRO A 216 3.97 9.40 2.35
CA PRO A 216 5.08 10.34 2.52
C PRO A 216 5.47 11.00 1.18
N ILE A 217 4.84 10.55 0.09
CA ILE A 217 5.08 11.01 -1.27
C ILE A 217 3.77 11.10 -2.05
N GLN A 218 3.58 12.20 -2.77
CA GLN A 218 2.42 12.40 -3.64
C GLN A 218 2.35 11.28 -4.70
N SER A 219 1.27 10.51 -4.62
CA SER A 219 1.06 9.25 -5.36
C SER A 219 -0.42 9.02 -5.76
N ARG A 220 -1.21 10.10 -5.81
CA ARG A 220 -2.67 10.02 -6.02
C ARG A 220 -3.07 9.23 -7.27
N VAL A 221 -2.38 9.44 -8.40
CA VAL A 221 -2.72 8.77 -9.66
C VAL A 221 -2.46 7.27 -9.54
N GLU A 222 -1.30 6.90 -9.02
CA GLU A 222 -0.88 5.52 -8.81
C GLU A 222 -1.78 4.80 -7.80
N MET A 223 -2.29 5.51 -6.78
CA MET A 223 -3.25 4.97 -5.82
C MET A 223 -4.62 4.67 -6.44
N ILE A 224 -5.10 5.56 -7.32
CA ILE A 224 -6.35 5.32 -8.07
C ILE A 224 -6.17 4.13 -9.02
N GLU A 225 -5.03 4.04 -9.70
CA GLU A 225 -4.69 2.91 -10.57
C GLU A 225 -4.60 1.59 -9.79
N LEU A 226 -3.96 1.60 -8.62
CA LEU A 226 -3.90 0.46 -7.72
C LEU A 226 -5.29 0.01 -7.31
N ALA A 227 -6.13 0.92 -6.80
CA ALA A 227 -7.50 0.61 -6.39
C ALA A 227 -8.32 -0.02 -7.53
N ARG A 228 -8.20 0.51 -8.75
CA ARG A 228 -8.86 -0.04 -9.95
C ARG A 228 -8.28 -1.40 -10.35
N SER A 229 -6.98 -1.60 -10.23
CA SER A 229 -6.35 -2.89 -10.53
C SER A 229 -6.84 -3.99 -9.61
N LEU A 230 -6.95 -3.70 -8.30
CA LEU A 230 -7.50 -4.65 -7.32
C LEU A 230 -8.92 -5.10 -7.69
N GLN A 231 -9.77 -4.18 -8.17
CA GLN A 231 -11.11 -4.56 -8.67
C GLN A 231 -11.06 -5.44 -9.91
N ARG A 232 -10.24 -5.07 -10.91
CA ARG A 232 -10.11 -5.85 -12.15
C ARG A 232 -9.60 -7.27 -11.90
N ASP A 233 -8.77 -7.43 -10.88
CA ASP A 233 -8.24 -8.73 -10.43
C ASP A 233 -9.26 -9.53 -9.60
N GLY A 234 -10.51 -9.07 -9.51
CA GLY A 234 -11.59 -9.73 -8.78
C GLY A 234 -11.47 -9.64 -7.27
N ARG A 235 -10.65 -8.73 -6.73
CA ARG A 235 -10.54 -8.54 -5.27
C ARG A 235 -11.78 -7.85 -4.74
N LYS A 236 -12.31 -8.34 -3.61
CA LYS A 236 -13.49 -7.80 -2.95
C LYS A 236 -13.18 -6.54 -2.12
N VAL A 237 -12.61 -5.51 -2.74
CA VAL A 237 -12.38 -4.21 -2.09
C VAL A 237 -13.65 -3.37 -2.23
N ARG A 238 -14.24 -2.93 -1.13
CA ARG A 238 -15.45 -2.10 -1.16
C ARG A 238 -15.11 -0.63 -1.14
N TRP A 239 -14.37 -0.19 -0.13
CA TRP A 239 -13.86 1.17 -0.02
C TRP A 239 -12.34 1.17 -0.16
N PHE A 240 -11.80 2.17 -0.85
CA PHE A 240 -10.37 2.46 -0.90
C PHE A 240 -10.18 3.95 -0.60
N GLU A 241 -9.47 4.26 0.48
CA GLU A 241 -9.40 5.63 0.98
C GLU A 241 -8.02 6.01 1.51
N ILE A 242 -7.61 7.25 1.24
CA ILE A 242 -6.48 7.91 1.90
C ILE A 242 -7.05 8.90 2.93
N ARG A 243 -6.66 8.74 4.19
CA ARG A 243 -7.05 9.61 5.30
C ARG A 243 -5.82 10.18 5.99
N ARG A 244 -6.04 11.15 6.88
CA ARG A 244 -5.02 11.62 7.82
C ARG A 244 -5.21 10.91 9.15
N SER A 245 -4.13 10.34 9.70
CA SER A 245 -4.12 9.69 11.01
C SER A 245 -4.73 10.52 12.13
N ALA A 246 -4.44 11.83 12.16
CA ALA A 246 -4.98 12.75 13.16
C ALA A 246 -6.52 12.89 13.17
N SER A 247 -7.21 12.40 12.12
CA SER A 247 -8.67 12.47 11.97
C SER A 247 -9.36 11.11 11.96
N ASP A 248 -8.60 10.01 12.12
CA ASP A 248 -9.13 8.66 12.00
C ASP A 248 -8.67 7.77 13.15
N ARG A 249 -9.65 7.18 13.84
CA ARG A 249 -9.44 6.32 15.01
C ARG A 249 -8.64 5.06 14.68
N TYR A 250 -8.83 4.47 13.50
CA TYR A 250 -8.14 3.26 13.08
C TYR A 250 -6.68 3.55 12.81
N LEU A 251 -6.40 4.63 12.08
CA LEU A 251 -5.05 5.08 11.79
C LEU A 251 -4.30 5.51 13.06
N THR A 252 -5.00 6.12 14.03
CA THR A 252 -4.38 6.48 15.32
C THR A 252 -3.92 5.24 16.08
N VAL A 253 -4.72 4.16 16.12
CA VAL A 253 -4.31 2.88 16.72
C VAL A 253 -3.18 2.22 15.91
N HIS A 254 -3.26 2.28 14.59
CA HIS A 254 -2.30 1.65 13.69
C HIS A 254 -0.90 2.31 13.70
N ASP A 255 -0.78 3.60 14.07
CA ASP A 255 0.52 4.28 14.28
C ASP A 255 1.36 3.55 15.34
N PHE A 256 0.71 2.95 16.37
CA PHE A 256 1.39 2.14 17.38
C PHE A 256 1.87 0.78 16.85
N GLU A 257 1.04 0.08 16.08
CA GLU A 257 1.45 -1.17 15.42
C GLU A 257 2.65 -0.93 14.49
N THR A 258 2.53 0.09 13.65
CA THR A 258 3.55 0.48 12.68
C THR A 258 4.85 0.88 13.38
N GLY A 259 4.74 1.61 14.50
CA GLY A 259 5.88 1.97 15.33
C GLY A 259 6.62 0.78 15.92
N VAL A 260 5.91 -0.16 16.52
CA VAL A 260 6.50 -1.37 17.14
C VAL A 260 7.07 -2.33 16.09
N VAL A 261 6.37 -2.54 14.99
CA VAL A 261 6.85 -3.31 13.83
C VAL A 261 8.13 -2.71 13.28
N SER A 262 8.15 -1.39 13.06
CA SER A 262 9.32 -0.68 12.56
C SER A 262 10.51 -0.82 13.48
N ASP A 263 10.33 -0.63 14.79
CA ASP A 263 11.40 -0.83 15.76
C ASP A 263 11.93 -2.27 15.76
N MET A 264 11.06 -3.27 15.56
CA MET A 264 11.47 -4.67 15.43
C MET A 264 12.29 -4.92 14.16
N VAL A 265 11.86 -4.40 13.01
CA VAL A 265 12.58 -4.49 11.73
C VAL A 265 13.97 -3.84 11.81
N GLU A 266 14.09 -2.73 12.55
CA GLU A 266 15.35 -1.99 12.73
C GLU A 266 16.23 -2.53 13.86
N GLY A 267 15.76 -3.54 14.61
CA GLY A 267 16.49 -4.11 15.75
C GLY A 267 16.59 -3.16 16.95
N ILE A 268 15.66 -2.20 17.09
CA ILE A 268 15.59 -1.30 18.23
C ILE A 268 15.10 -2.10 19.45
N PRO A 269 15.88 -2.18 20.54
CA PRO A 269 15.60 -3.13 21.63
C PRO A 269 14.21 -2.96 22.26
N LYS A 270 13.78 -1.73 22.52
CA LYS A 270 12.49 -1.44 23.17
C LYS A 270 11.32 -2.01 22.37
N GLY A 271 11.18 -1.62 21.10
CA GLY A 271 10.10 -2.13 20.26
C GLY A 271 10.24 -3.62 19.96
N THR A 272 11.45 -4.15 19.88
CA THR A 272 11.67 -5.60 19.73
C THR A 272 11.13 -6.41 20.91
N VAL A 273 11.35 -5.94 22.15
CA VAL A 273 10.81 -6.59 23.36
C VAL A 273 9.29 -6.55 23.35
N ILE A 274 8.69 -5.38 23.16
CA ILE A 274 7.23 -5.22 23.14
C ILE A 274 6.59 -6.03 22.01
N PHE A 275 7.18 -5.98 20.81
CA PHE A 275 6.73 -6.78 19.67
C PHE A 275 6.75 -8.26 20.03
N ASN A 276 7.88 -8.73 20.56
CA ASN A 276 8.03 -10.11 20.95
C ASN A 276 7.14 -10.46 22.12
N GLU A 277 6.76 -9.58 23.05
CA GLU A 277 5.89 -9.98 24.16
C GLU A 277 4.44 -10.14 23.72
N TYR A 278 3.94 -9.19 22.91
CA TYR A 278 2.51 -9.08 22.63
C TYR A 278 2.15 -9.50 21.20
N ILE A 279 2.94 -9.15 20.18
CA ILE A 279 2.64 -9.39 18.75
C ILE A 279 3.18 -10.75 18.28
N ARG A 280 3.07 -11.81 19.09
CA ARG A 280 3.54 -13.18 18.73
C ARG A 280 2.57 -13.99 17.89
N LYS A 281 1.27 -13.69 17.90
CA LYS A 281 0.21 -14.58 17.38
C LYS A 281 -0.08 -14.50 15.88
N ARG A 282 0.79 -13.92 15.04
CA ARG A 282 0.44 -13.59 13.65
C ARG A 282 1.12 -14.45 12.58
N PHE A 283 0.36 -14.67 11.50
CA PHE A 283 0.80 -15.35 10.29
C PHE A 283 1.87 -14.51 9.58
N ARG A 284 3.13 -14.98 9.62
CA ARG A 284 4.25 -14.35 8.93
C ARG A 284 4.24 -14.74 7.46
N GLY A 285 3.73 -13.87 6.59
CA GLY A 285 4.09 -13.89 5.18
C GLY A 285 5.51 -13.39 4.99
N THR A 286 6.53 -14.13 5.45
CA THR A 286 7.92 -13.79 5.15
C THR A 286 8.24 -14.32 3.76
N ILE A 287 8.42 -13.45 2.78
CA ILE A 287 9.12 -13.82 1.53
C ILE A 287 10.46 -13.12 1.59
N ARG A 288 11.52 -13.95 1.64
CA ARG A 288 12.93 -13.53 1.56
C ARG A 288 13.16 -12.77 0.24
N GLU A 289 13.97 -11.71 0.31
CA GLU A 289 14.52 -11.01 -0.85
C GLU A 289 15.21 -11.96 -1.85
#